data_AF-A0A2G9I0L9-F1
#
_entry.id   AF-A0A2G9I0L9-F1
#
_cell.length_a   1.000
_cell.length_b   1.000
_cell.length_c   1.000
_cell.angle_alpha   90.00
_cell.angle_beta   90.00
_cell.angle_gamma   90.00
#
_symmetry.space_group_name_H-M   'P 1'
#
loop_
_entity.id
_entity.type
_entity.pdbx_description
1 polymer ?
#
loop_
_entity_poly.entity_id
_entity_poly.type
_entity_poly.pdbx_seq_one_letter_code
_entity_poly.pdbx_strand_id
1 'polypeptide(L)'
;MQFSPIKGMGIPFSTKTRLSSEMAVAQAIIYILLTSLVAAAAISKSTFGCYESIVSFGDSIADTGNLLRLSSANNLPDSANPPYGRTFFHHPTGRYSDGRLIIDFIAESLGLPMVQPYIGGADAAVNGRSFDKGVNFAVAGATALDISFLEERGIHNKMTNVSLGTQMYWLRQFLATIPGRKFLQRSLILMGEIGGNDYNYPLMQGIVSPQVIQSFGPTIVAYIGSTIQELIELGAETILVPGKVPIGCLPFYLTQFEKSSTKKDYDSTTGCLNWLNKLSIY
;
A
#
# COMPACT_ATOMS: atom_id res chain seq x y z
N MET A 1 -70.53 64.18 -5.62
CA MET A 1 -71.15 62.84 -5.73
C MET A 1 -70.54 62.20 -6.97
N GLN A 2 -69.44 61.46 -6.79
CA GLN A 2 -69.35 60.04 -6.49
C GLN A 2 -69.19 59.24 -7.79
N PHE A 3 -68.00 58.64 -7.91
CA PHE A 3 -67.43 58.03 -9.09
C PHE A 3 -68.19 56.77 -9.56
N SER A 4 -68.17 56.56 -10.87
CA SER A 4 -68.12 55.25 -11.52
C SER A 4 -67.01 55.33 -12.58
N PRO A 5 -66.42 54.22 -13.09
CA PRO A 5 -66.77 52.81 -12.96
C PRO A 5 -65.54 51.90 -12.68
N ILE A 6 -65.70 50.57 -12.65
CA ILE A 6 -64.93 49.59 -13.45
C ILE A 6 -65.55 48.19 -13.23
N LYS A 7 -65.92 47.55 -14.35
CA LYS A 7 -66.29 46.14 -14.47
C LYS A 7 -65.06 45.27 -14.19
N GLY A 8 -65.12 44.44 -13.14
CA GLY A 8 -64.17 43.34 -12.93
C GLY A 8 -64.59 42.10 -13.71
N MET A 9 -63.72 41.67 -14.62
CA MET A 9 -63.77 40.36 -15.30
C MET A 9 -63.76 39.23 -14.26
N GLY A 10 -64.75 38.35 -14.32
CA GLY A 10 -64.71 37.07 -13.61
C GLY A 10 -63.65 36.15 -14.24
N ILE A 11 -62.62 35.82 -13.47
CA ILE A 11 -61.65 34.78 -13.79
C ILE A 11 -62.34 33.42 -13.51
N PRO A 12 -62.31 32.44 -14.43
CA PRO A 12 -62.90 31.14 -14.15
C PRO A 12 -62.13 30.46 -13.02
N PHE A 13 -62.87 29.99 -12.01
CA PHE A 13 -62.33 29.12 -10.97
C PHE A 13 -61.68 27.89 -11.62
N SER A 14 -60.36 27.80 -11.51
CA SER A 14 -59.61 26.59 -11.83
C SER A 14 -60.16 25.45 -10.98
N THR A 15 -60.81 24.48 -11.62
CA THR A 15 -61.22 23.23 -11.01
C THR A 15 -59.96 22.57 -10.46
N LYS A 16 -59.82 22.51 -9.13
CA LYS A 16 -58.85 21.63 -8.47
C LYS A 16 -59.14 20.21 -8.95
N THR A 17 -58.34 19.72 -9.88
CA THR A 17 -58.34 18.32 -10.31
C THR A 17 -58.00 17.49 -9.08
N ARG A 18 -59.03 16.89 -8.48
CA ARG A 18 -58.86 15.94 -7.38
C ARG A 18 -58.11 14.74 -7.97
N LEU A 19 -56.87 14.51 -7.54
CA LEU A 19 -56.16 13.28 -7.89
C LEU A 19 -57.08 12.10 -7.56
N SER A 20 -57.25 11.18 -8.50
CA SER A 20 -57.97 9.94 -8.21
C SER A 20 -57.25 9.20 -7.08
N SER A 21 -58.00 8.44 -6.27
CA SER A 21 -57.41 7.63 -5.19
C SER A 21 -56.28 6.74 -5.69
N GLU A 22 -56.38 6.24 -6.91
CA GLU A 22 -55.35 5.43 -7.58
C GLU A 22 -54.08 6.23 -7.88
N MET A 23 -54.21 7.48 -8.36
CA MET A 23 -53.06 8.35 -8.60
C MET A 23 -52.34 8.74 -7.30
N ALA A 24 -53.09 8.97 -6.21
CA ALA A 24 -52.52 9.25 -4.90
C ALA A 24 -51.76 8.04 -4.33
N VAL A 25 -52.29 6.82 -4.53
CA VAL A 25 -51.61 5.58 -4.14
C VAL A 25 -50.35 5.37 -4.98
N ALA A 26 -50.40 5.57 -6.29
CA ALA A 26 -49.22 5.46 -7.16
C ALA A 26 -48.11 6.44 -6.76
N GLN A 27 -48.48 7.68 -6.45
CA GLN A 27 -47.53 8.70 -6.02
C GLN A 27 -46.91 8.36 -4.65
N ALA A 28 -47.69 7.85 -3.70
CA ALA A 28 -47.18 7.36 -2.42
C ALA A 28 -46.22 6.18 -2.58
N ILE A 29 -46.52 5.23 -3.47
CA ILE A 29 -45.64 4.10 -3.79
C ILE A 29 -44.32 4.60 -4.38
N ILE A 30 -44.35 5.54 -5.32
CA ILE A 30 -43.14 6.14 -5.91
C ILE A 30 -42.28 6.82 -4.84
N TYR A 31 -42.89 7.58 -3.92
CA TYR A 31 -42.16 8.21 -2.82
C TYR A 31 -41.55 7.17 -1.86
N ILE A 32 -42.27 6.09 -1.54
CA ILE A 32 -41.74 5.00 -0.71
C ILE A 32 -40.58 4.30 -1.42
N LEU A 33 -40.69 4.03 -2.72
CA LEU A 33 -39.62 3.42 -3.51
C LEU A 33 -38.40 4.33 -3.58
N LEU A 34 -38.56 5.62 -3.85
CA LEU A 34 -37.46 6.59 -3.89
C LEU A 34 -36.78 6.74 -2.52
N THR A 35 -37.54 6.84 -1.44
CA THR A 35 -36.99 6.92 -0.08
C THR A 35 -36.29 5.63 0.33
N SER A 36 -36.83 4.46 -0.04
CA SER A 36 -36.18 3.16 0.19
C SER A 36 -34.88 3.00 -0.60
N LEU A 37 -34.82 3.52 -1.84
CA LEU A 37 -33.62 3.49 -2.67
C LEU A 37 -32.53 4.42 -2.11
N VAL A 38 -32.90 5.63 -1.67
CA VAL A 38 -31.98 6.56 -0.99
C VAL A 38 -31.51 5.99 0.34
N ALA A 39 -32.39 5.35 1.12
CA ALA A 39 -32.02 4.66 2.35
C ALA A 39 -31.08 3.48 2.09
N ALA A 40 -31.35 2.65 1.07
CA ALA A 40 -30.47 1.55 0.69
C ALA A 40 -29.09 2.05 0.21
N ALA A 41 -29.04 3.15 -0.55
CA ALA A 41 -27.80 3.81 -0.92
C ALA A 41 -27.06 4.43 0.28
N ALA A 42 -27.78 4.91 1.30
CA ALA A 42 -27.19 5.40 2.55
C ALA A 42 -26.72 4.27 3.49
N ILE A 43 -27.35 3.09 3.39
CA ILE A 43 -27.00 1.87 4.13
C ILE A 43 -25.84 1.11 3.46
N SER A 44 -25.46 1.45 2.21
CA SER A 44 -24.19 1.00 1.62
C SER A 44 -22.95 1.68 2.24
N LYS A 45 -23.05 2.12 3.50
CA LYS A 45 -21.87 2.21 4.37
C LYS A 45 -21.37 0.79 4.58
N SER A 46 -20.48 0.39 3.66
CA SER A 46 -19.52 -0.70 3.78
C SER A 46 -19.45 -1.28 5.19
N THR A 47 -20.03 -2.46 5.38
CA THR A 47 -19.87 -3.29 6.58
C THR A 47 -18.52 -4.01 6.60
N PHE A 48 -17.48 -3.40 6.02
CA PHE A 48 -16.08 -3.79 6.28
C PHE A 48 -15.61 -2.89 7.42
N GLY A 49 -15.10 -3.45 8.52
CA GLY A 49 -14.50 -2.64 9.59
C GLY A 49 -13.48 -1.67 8.97
N CYS A 50 -13.81 -0.38 8.94
CA CYS A 50 -13.07 0.57 8.12
C CYS A 50 -11.76 0.90 8.83
N TYR A 51 -10.65 0.32 8.37
CA TYR A 51 -9.33 0.78 8.74
C TYR A 51 -9.26 2.30 8.53
N GLU A 52 -8.89 3.04 9.55
CA GLU A 52 -8.78 4.50 9.47
C GLU A 52 -7.42 4.96 8.95
N SER A 53 -6.46 4.03 8.93
CA SER A 53 -5.08 4.25 8.53
C SER A 53 -4.42 2.98 8.01
N ILE A 54 -3.35 3.14 7.24
CA ILE A 54 -2.44 2.07 6.84
C ILE A 54 -1.06 2.34 7.44
N VAL A 55 -0.47 1.33 8.09
CA VAL A 55 0.94 1.37 8.50
C VAL A 55 1.68 0.35 7.66
N SER A 56 2.71 0.77 6.93
CA SER A 56 3.40 -0.12 5.99
C SER A 56 4.88 -0.27 6.33
N PHE A 57 5.36 -1.49 6.18
CA PHE A 57 6.77 -1.90 6.22
C PHE A 57 7.10 -2.58 4.89
N GLY A 58 8.38 -2.79 4.61
CA GLY A 58 8.81 -3.58 3.47
C GLY A 58 9.94 -2.95 2.67
N ASP A 59 10.03 -3.33 1.41
CA ASP A 59 11.08 -2.88 0.51
C ASP A 59 10.55 -2.03 -0.66
N SER A 60 11.17 -2.14 -1.84
CA SER A 60 10.82 -1.38 -3.04
C SER A 60 9.39 -1.64 -3.54
N ILE A 61 8.80 -2.79 -3.21
CA ILE A 61 7.42 -3.14 -3.58
C ILE A 61 6.40 -2.31 -2.80
N ALA A 62 6.79 -1.81 -1.62
CA ALA A 62 5.96 -0.96 -0.78
C ALA A 62 6.47 0.49 -0.68
N ASP A 63 7.72 0.80 -1.05
CA ASP A 63 8.32 2.13 -0.86
C ASP A 63 7.64 3.24 -1.66
N THR A 64 6.96 4.16 -0.95
CA THR A 64 6.28 5.32 -1.52
C THR A 64 7.17 6.57 -1.64
N GLY A 65 8.50 6.42 -1.51
CA GLY A 65 9.52 7.43 -1.74
C GLY A 65 10.43 7.74 -0.54
N ASN A 66 10.55 6.83 0.43
CA ASN A 66 11.54 6.93 1.51
C ASN A 66 12.96 6.87 0.97
N LEU A 67 13.30 5.91 0.10
CA LEU A 67 14.67 5.81 -0.45
C LEU A 67 15.06 7.10 -1.16
N LEU A 68 14.19 7.62 -2.02
CA LEU A 68 14.41 8.89 -2.72
C LEU A 68 14.75 10.05 -1.76
N ARG A 69 14.14 10.08 -0.58
CA ARG A 69 14.37 11.13 0.43
C ARG A 69 15.60 10.88 1.29
N LEU A 70 16.02 9.63 1.45
CA LEU A 70 17.29 9.26 2.09
C LEU A 70 18.49 9.53 1.19
N SER A 71 18.28 9.55 -0.13
CA SER A 71 19.33 9.75 -1.11
C SER A 71 19.85 11.18 -1.15
N SER A 72 21.15 11.32 -1.46
CA SER A 72 21.76 12.63 -1.68
C SER A 72 21.49 13.13 -3.10
N ALA A 73 21.56 14.44 -3.31
CA ALA A 73 21.38 15.06 -4.63
C ALA A 73 22.36 14.54 -5.69
N ASN A 74 23.53 14.03 -5.27
CA ASN A 74 24.56 13.48 -6.16
C ASN A 74 24.44 11.96 -6.36
N ASN A 75 23.51 11.29 -5.67
CA ASN A 75 23.33 9.84 -5.73
C ASN A 75 21.85 9.49 -5.57
N LEU A 76 21.04 9.94 -6.54
CA LEU A 76 19.61 9.65 -6.59
C LEU A 76 19.38 8.18 -6.98
N PRO A 77 18.33 7.53 -6.43
CA PRO A 77 17.98 6.18 -6.82
C PRO A 77 17.38 6.16 -8.22
N ASP A 78 17.34 4.99 -8.85
CA ASP A 78 16.73 4.83 -10.17
C ASP A 78 15.28 5.33 -10.21
N SER A 79 14.53 5.15 -9.11
CA SER A 79 13.14 5.60 -8.95
C SER A 79 12.94 7.12 -8.94
N ALA A 80 14.04 7.90 -9.02
CA ALA A 80 14.02 9.34 -9.25
C ALA A 80 13.90 9.74 -10.74
N ASN A 81 14.00 8.78 -11.67
CA ASN A 81 14.10 9.04 -13.10
C ASN A 81 12.99 8.33 -13.90
N PRO A 82 12.67 8.76 -15.13
CA PRO A 82 11.85 7.94 -16.04
C PRO A 82 12.50 6.55 -16.25
N PRO A 83 11.71 5.46 -16.40
CA PRO A 83 10.26 5.44 -16.64
C PRO A 83 9.39 5.49 -15.37
N TYR A 84 9.97 5.63 -14.17
CA TYR A 84 9.20 5.57 -12.93
C TYR A 84 8.15 6.68 -12.85
N GLY A 85 6.94 6.31 -12.42
CA GLY A 85 5.78 7.19 -12.31
C GLY A 85 5.11 7.66 -13.61
N ARG A 86 5.62 7.30 -14.80
CA ARG A 86 5.10 7.77 -16.11
C ARG A 86 3.61 7.51 -16.36
N THR A 87 3.03 6.40 -15.89
CA THR A 87 1.67 5.94 -16.26
C THR A 87 0.57 6.57 -15.42
N PHE A 88 0.84 6.86 -14.14
CA PHE A 88 -0.16 7.40 -13.21
C PHE A 88 0.19 8.78 -12.66
N PHE A 89 1.42 8.97 -12.22
CA PHE A 89 1.85 10.24 -11.61
C PHE A 89 2.36 11.23 -12.66
N HIS A 90 2.76 10.73 -13.83
CA HIS A 90 3.39 11.47 -14.92
C HIS A 90 4.72 12.16 -14.54
N HIS A 91 5.29 11.77 -13.41
CA HIS A 91 6.64 12.14 -12.94
C HIS A 91 7.13 11.10 -11.93
N PRO A 92 8.46 10.95 -11.72
CA PRO A 92 9.00 10.06 -10.71
C PRO A 92 8.61 10.51 -9.29
N THR A 93 8.15 9.57 -8.47
CA THR A 93 7.75 9.82 -7.07
C THR A 93 8.63 9.09 -6.05
N GLY A 94 9.63 8.33 -6.51
CA GLY A 94 10.42 7.42 -5.70
C GLY A 94 9.86 6.00 -5.58
N ARG A 95 8.64 5.74 -6.09
CA ARG A 95 8.06 4.40 -6.21
C ARG A 95 8.81 3.58 -7.26
N TYR A 96 9.10 2.31 -6.97
CA TYR A 96 9.69 1.36 -7.91
C TYR A 96 8.65 0.74 -8.85
N SER A 97 7.84 1.60 -9.46
CA SER A 97 6.84 1.26 -10.46
C SER A 97 6.73 2.39 -11.48
N ASP A 98 6.28 2.07 -12.69
CA ASP A 98 5.98 3.10 -13.68
C ASP A 98 4.71 3.90 -13.32
N GLY A 99 4.03 3.55 -12.23
CA GLY A 99 2.92 4.29 -11.65
C GLY A 99 2.72 3.94 -10.17
N ARG A 100 1.58 3.35 -9.86
CA ARG A 100 1.15 2.98 -8.50
C ARG A 100 1.81 1.68 -8.02
N LEU A 101 1.92 1.54 -6.70
CA LEU A 101 2.27 0.31 -5.99
C LEU A 101 1.02 -0.39 -5.45
N ILE A 102 1.14 -1.65 -5.02
CA ILE A 102 0.04 -2.43 -4.44
C ILE A 102 -0.63 -1.69 -3.26
N ILE A 103 0.18 -1.05 -2.41
CA ILE A 103 -0.31 -0.24 -1.29
C ILE A 103 -1.23 0.92 -1.73
N ASP A 104 -0.99 1.51 -2.90
CA ASP A 104 -1.83 2.61 -3.41
C ASP A 104 -3.22 2.11 -3.80
N PHE A 105 -3.30 0.90 -4.38
CA PHE A 105 -4.58 0.25 -4.69
C PHE A 105 -5.32 -0.19 -3.43
N ILE A 106 -4.60 -0.69 -2.42
CA ILE A 106 -5.20 -1.03 -1.12
C ILE A 106 -5.78 0.24 -0.48
N ALA A 107 -5.02 1.33 -0.43
CA ALA A 107 -5.48 2.60 0.12
C ALA A 107 -6.73 3.11 -0.62
N GLU A 108 -6.72 3.10 -1.96
CA GLU A 108 -7.88 3.47 -2.78
C GLU A 108 -9.11 2.61 -2.47
N SER A 109 -8.94 1.29 -2.36
CA SER A 109 -10.04 0.37 -2.05
C SER A 109 -10.66 0.58 -0.66
N LEU A 110 -9.86 1.09 0.29
CA LEU A 110 -10.30 1.43 1.65
C LEU A 110 -10.82 2.87 1.78
N GLY A 111 -10.81 3.66 0.69
CA GLY A 111 -11.18 5.07 0.73
C GLY A 111 -10.19 5.94 1.50
N LEU A 112 -8.93 5.50 1.63
CA LEU A 112 -7.84 6.21 2.29
C LEU A 112 -6.98 6.97 1.28
N PRO A 113 -6.34 8.09 1.68
CA PRO A 113 -5.35 8.76 0.83
C PRO A 113 -4.14 7.86 0.61
N MET A 114 -3.37 8.14 -0.45
CA MET A 114 -2.08 7.47 -0.68
C MET A 114 -1.15 7.63 0.53
N VAL A 115 -0.65 6.49 1.00
CA VAL A 115 0.17 6.41 2.22
C VAL A 115 1.47 7.17 2.01
N GLN A 116 1.81 8.03 2.96
CA GLN A 116 2.98 8.90 2.87
C GLN A 116 4.24 8.19 3.39
N PRO A 117 5.41 8.41 2.77
CA PRO A 117 6.68 7.93 3.32
C PRO A 117 7.00 8.61 4.65
N TYR A 118 7.62 7.86 5.56
CA TYR A 118 8.04 8.33 6.88
C TYR A 118 9.22 9.32 6.82
N ILE A 119 10.26 8.99 6.05
CA ILE A 119 11.44 9.85 5.86
C ILE A 119 11.04 11.11 5.11
N GLY A 120 11.59 12.26 5.52
CA GLY A 120 11.11 13.59 5.14
C GLY A 120 9.87 14.02 5.94
N GLY A 121 9.39 13.18 6.87
CA GLY A 121 8.41 13.49 7.90
C GLY A 121 9.08 13.91 9.21
N ALA A 122 9.45 15.20 9.26
CA ALA A 122 9.70 16.03 10.45
C ALA A 122 10.18 17.42 9.97
N ASP A 123 10.92 17.46 8.86
CA ASP A 123 11.24 18.70 8.12
C ASP A 123 10.03 19.24 7.31
N ALA A 124 9.02 18.39 7.08
CA ALA A 124 7.71 18.77 6.51
C ALA A 124 6.70 19.28 7.56
N ALA A 125 7.10 19.46 8.82
CA ALA A 125 6.26 20.09 9.85
C ALA A 125 5.98 21.59 9.58
N VAL A 126 6.50 22.14 8.49
CA VAL A 126 6.03 23.40 7.89
C VAL A 126 4.91 23.05 6.89
N ASN A 127 3.66 23.20 7.35
CA ASN A 127 2.38 23.06 6.64
C ASN A 127 1.65 21.70 6.76
N GLY A 128 1.25 21.34 7.99
CA GLY A 128 -0.09 20.79 8.23
C GLY A 128 -0.40 19.36 7.76
N ARG A 129 0.60 18.50 7.55
CA ARG A 129 0.34 17.08 7.24
C ARG A 129 0.48 16.20 8.47
N SER A 130 -0.58 15.46 8.79
CA SER A 130 -0.63 14.47 9.87
C SER A 130 -0.60 13.06 9.29
N PHE A 131 0.10 12.13 9.97
CA PHE A 131 0.09 10.69 9.66
C PHE A 131 -1.19 9.98 10.15
N ASP A 132 -2.24 10.73 10.53
CA ASP A 132 -3.52 10.19 11.02
C ASP A 132 -4.16 9.15 10.09
N LYS A 133 -3.91 9.26 8.78
CA LYS A 133 -4.45 8.36 7.74
C LYS A 133 -3.46 7.29 7.28
N GLY A 134 -2.28 7.23 7.87
CA GLY A 134 -1.29 6.21 7.59
C GLY A 134 0.11 6.76 7.35
N VAL A 135 1.08 5.85 7.50
CA VAL A 135 2.51 6.11 7.40
C VAL A 135 3.20 4.88 6.81
N ASN A 136 4.18 5.11 5.95
CA ASN A 136 4.93 4.05 5.30
C ASN A 136 6.41 4.13 5.66
N PHE A 137 6.91 3.09 6.32
CA PHE A 137 8.30 2.91 6.72
C PHE A 137 9.12 2.09 5.70
N ALA A 138 8.49 1.53 4.67
CA ALA A 138 9.17 0.71 3.66
C ALA A 138 10.25 1.50 2.91
N VAL A 139 11.40 0.88 2.65
CA VAL A 139 12.52 1.51 1.93
C VAL A 139 13.02 0.57 0.85
N ALA A 140 13.13 1.05 -0.38
CA ALA A 140 13.64 0.25 -1.47
C ALA A 140 15.05 -0.30 -1.19
N GLY A 141 15.23 -1.59 -1.46
CA GLY A 141 16.44 -2.34 -1.14
C GLY A 141 16.57 -2.77 0.32
N ALA A 142 15.56 -2.51 1.17
CA ALA A 142 15.62 -2.96 2.56
C ALA A 142 15.63 -4.49 2.67
N THR A 143 16.33 -4.98 3.68
CA THR A 143 16.44 -6.39 4.04
C THR A 143 15.61 -6.69 5.27
N ALA A 144 15.15 -7.94 5.42
CA ALA A 144 14.54 -8.37 6.67
C ALA A 144 15.58 -8.39 7.79
N LEU A 145 16.74 -9.01 7.52
CA LEU A 145 17.84 -9.10 8.46
C LEU A 145 18.63 -7.79 8.51
N ASP A 146 19.30 -7.57 9.63
CA ASP A 146 20.19 -6.42 9.80
C ASP A 146 21.36 -6.47 8.83
N ILE A 147 21.80 -5.30 8.39
CA ILE A 147 22.89 -5.16 7.41
C ILE A 147 24.17 -5.84 7.90
N SER A 148 24.44 -5.82 9.21
CA SER A 148 25.59 -6.50 9.81
C SER A 148 25.59 -8.01 9.56
N PHE A 149 24.43 -8.67 9.56
CA PHE A 149 24.33 -10.11 9.25
C PHE A 149 24.86 -10.42 7.84
N LEU A 150 24.59 -9.54 6.88
CA LEU A 150 25.05 -9.64 5.50
C LEU A 150 26.52 -9.26 5.37
N GLU A 151 26.95 -8.17 6.00
CA GLU A 151 28.34 -7.68 5.94
C GLU A 151 29.34 -8.67 6.54
N GLU A 152 28.98 -9.36 7.63
CA GLU A 152 29.80 -10.45 8.22
C GLU A 152 30.06 -11.59 7.22
N ARG A 153 29.23 -11.71 6.18
CA ARG A 153 29.33 -12.71 5.10
C ARG A 153 29.90 -12.12 3.82
N GLY A 154 30.40 -10.88 3.86
CA GLY A 154 30.94 -10.15 2.72
C GLY A 154 29.87 -9.65 1.73
N ILE A 155 28.60 -9.71 2.09
CA ILE A 155 27.47 -9.29 1.24
C ILE A 155 27.19 -7.81 1.51
N HIS A 156 27.32 -6.99 0.47
CA HIS A 156 27.12 -5.54 0.61
C HIS A 156 25.80 -5.07 0.01
N ASN A 157 24.99 -4.35 0.80
CA ASN A 157 23.85 -3.59 0.29
C ASN A 157 24.31 -2.17 -0.05
N LYS A 158 24.43 -1.87 -1.35
CA LYS A 158 24.84 -0.53 -1.82
C LYS A 158 23.67 0.44 -1.98
N MET A 159 22.43 -0.05 -1.93
CA MET A 159 21.24 0.77 -2.17
C MET A 159 20.81 1.52 -0.92
N THR A 160 20.83 0.83 0.24
CA THR A 160 20.38 1.39 1.51
C THR A 160 21.05 0.67 2.68
N ASN A 161 21.09 1.30 3.85
CA ASN A 161 21.47 0.68 5.12
C ASN A 161 20.24 0.36 6.01
N VAL A 162 19.04 0.41 5.44
CA VAL A 162 17.79 0.20 6.16
C VAL A 162 17.43 -1.28 6.17
N SER A 163 17.25 -1.85 7.35
CA SER A 163 16.65 -3.16 7.58
C SER A 163 15.22 -3.03 8.11
N LEU A 164 14.49 -4.15 8.21
CA LEU A 164 13.21 -4.19 8.93
C LEU A 164 13.36 -3.71 10.39
N GLY A 165 14.51 -4.02 11.03
CA GLY A 165 14.85 -3.51 12.35
C GLY A 165 14.90 -1.98 12.40
N THR A 166 15.49 -1.33 11.39
CA THR A 166 15.49 0.13 11.25
C THR A 166 14.08 0.69 11.06
N GLN A 167 13.23 0.03 10.25
CA GLN A 167 11.84 0.45 10.07
C GLN A 167 11.03 0.34 11.37
N MET A 168 11.24 -0.71 12.15
CA MET A 168 10.64 -0.88 13.48
C MET A 168 11.15 0.17 14.48
N TYR A 169 12.43 0.53 14.41
CA TYR A 169 12.95 1.65 15.19
C TYR A 169 12.20 2.95 14.89
N TRP A 170 11.98 3.26 13.62
CA TRP A 170 11.20 4.44 13.20
C TRP A 170 9.74 4.39 13.66
N LEU A 171 9.09 3.23 13.58
CA LEU A 171 7.75 3.04 14.13
C LEU A 171 7.73 3.39 15.62
N ARG A 172 8.67 2.86 16.41
CA ARG A 172 8.72 3.14 17.86
C ARG A 172 8.89 4.63 18.15
N GLN A 173 9.73 5.33 17.39
CA GLN A 173 9.87 6.78 17.51
C GLN A 173 8.55 7.50 17.19
N PHE A 174 7.87 7.11 16.11
CA PHE A 174 6.59 7.69 15.74
C PHE A 174 5.50 7.44 16.79
N LEU A 175 5.33 6.20 17.26
CA LEU A 175 4.31 5.84 18.24
C LEU A 175 4.53 6.52 19.60
N ALA A 176 5.76 6.90 19.95
CA ALA A 176 6.05 7.67 21.15
C ALA A 176 5.46 9.11 21.11
N THR A 177 5.09 9.61 19.93
CA THR A 177 4.55 10.97 19.74
C THR A 177 3.03 11.04 19.68
N ILE A 178 2.34 9.90 19.65
CA ILE A 178 0.89 9.81 19.46
C ILE A 178 0.27 8.77 20.41
N PRO A 179 -1.07 8.66 20.50
CA PRO A 179 -1.74 7.52 21.13
C PRO A 179 -1.53 6.19 20.37
N GLY A 180 -0.30 5.67 20.40
CA GLY A 180 0.19 4.62 19.50
C GLY A 180 -0.66 3.34 19.47
N ARG A 181 -1.05 2.81 20.64
CA ARG A 181 -1.91 1.63 20.71
C ARG A 181 -3.22 1.83 19.95
N LYS A 182 -3.94 2.93 20.22
CA LYS A 182 -5.21 3.23 19.53
C LYS A 182 -5.01 3.42 18.02
N PHE A 183 -3.89 4.04 17.63
CA PHE A 183 -3.55 4.20 16.22
C PHE A 183 -3.32 2.86 15.52
N LEU A 184 -2.61 1.92 16.16
CA LEU A 184 -2.39 0.57 15.60
C LEU A 184 -3.67 -0.26 15.55
N GLN A 185 -4.53 -0.20 16.57
CA GLN A 185 -5.79 -0.96 16.61
C GLN A 185 -6.74 -0.64 15.45
N ARG A 186 -6.77 0.62 15.00
CA ARG A 186 -7.58 1.07 13.86
C ARG A 186 -6.87 0.98 12.51
N SER A 187 -5.62 0.52 12.48
CA SER A 187 -4.79 0.47 11.28
C SER A 187 -4.82 -0.90 10.61
N LEU A 188 -4.77 -0.91 9.28
CA LEU A 188 -4.27 -2.07 8.55
C LEU A 188 -2.74 -2.01 8.54
N ILE A 189 -2.08 -2.99 9.17
CA ILE A 189 -0.64 -3.11 9.08
C ILE A 189 -0.29 -3.94 7.85
N LEU A 190 0.44 -3.34 6.91
CA LEU A 190 1.03 -4.05 5.78
C LEU A 190 2.48 -4.38 6.17
N MET A 191 2.72 -5.64 6.54
CA MET A 191 4.08 -6.16 6.53
C MET A 191 4.39 -6.46 5.07
N GLY A 192 4.70 -5.44 4.26
CA GLY A 192 4.91 -5.59 2.81
C GLY A 192 5.98 -6.62 2.47
N GLU A 193 6.32 -6.78 1.18
CA GLU A 193 7.40 -7.71 0.83
C GLU A 193 8.71 -7.27 1.50
N ILE A 194 9.30 -8.19 2.26
CA ILE A 194 10.56 -8.02 2.97
C ILE A 194 11.18 -9.40 3.10
N GLY A 195 12.51 -9.47 3.01
CA GLY A 195 13.22 -10.74 2.95
C GLY A 195 13.68 -11.10 1.52
N GLY A 196 13.07 -10.55 0.48
CA GLY A 196 13.52 -10.69 -0.90
C GLY A 196 14.98 -10.27 -1.11
N ASN A 197 15.35 -9.10 -0.59
CA ASN A 197 16.69 -8.53 -0.78
C ASN A 197 17.80 -9.30 -0.04
N ASP A 198 17.47 -10.01 1.03
CA ASP A 198 18.38 -10.93 1.74
C ASP A 198 18.86 -12.06 0.82
N TYR A 199 18.07 -12.43 -0.19
CA TYR A 199 18.47 -13.32 -1.29
C TYR A 199 19.10 -12.57 -2.45
N ASN A 200 18.56 -11.40 -2.81
CA ASN A 200 18.98 -10.69 -4.02
C ASN A 200 20.44 -10.26 -3.96
N TYR A 201 20.88 -9.65 -2.86
CA TYR A 201 22.26 -9.18 -2.76
C TYR A 201 23.32 -10.28 -2.93
N PRO A 202 23.24 -11.43 -2.22
CA PRO A 202 24.23 -12.49 -2.43
C PRO A 202 24.09 -13.17 -3.80
N LEU A 203 22.89 -13.33 -4.35
CA LEU A 203 22.69 -13.90 -5.70
C LEU A 203 23.28 -12.99 -6.79
N MET A 204 23.13 -11.68 -6.67
CA MET A 204 23.69 -10.70 -7.61
C MET A 204 25.21 -10.63 -7.52
N GLN A 205 25.77 -10.74 -6.32
CA GLN A 205 27.21 -10.64 -6.11
C GLN A 205 27.93 -11.95 -6.43
N GLY A 206 27.26 -13.11 -6.34
CA GLY A 206 27.83 -14.42 -6.66
C GLY A 206 28.95 -14.86 -5.71
N ILE A 207 29.11 -14.18 -4.57
CA ILE A 207 30.16 -14.41 -3.58
C ILE A 207 29.84 -15.53 -2.59
N VAL A 208 28.57 -15.91 -2.49
CA VAL A 208 28.06 -16.94 -1.57
C VAL A 208 27.31 -17.99 -2.38
N SER A 209 27.48 -19.27 -2.04
CA SER A 209 26.83 -20.36 -2.77
C SER A 209 25.30 -20.34 -2.56
N PRO A 210 24.51 -20.81 -3.54
CA PRO A 210 23.06 -20.95 -3.39
C PRO A 210 22.64 -21.74 -2.13
N GLN A 211 23.42 -22.74 -1.72
CA GLN A 211 23.14 -23.54 -0.52
C GLN A 211 23.26 -22.71 0.77
N VAL A 212 24.26 -21.83 0.85
CA VAL A 212 24.39 -20.91 1.99
C VAL A 212 23.28 -19.87 1.95
N ILE A 213 22.94 -19.33 0.78
CA ILE A 213 21.81 -18.40 0.62
C ILE A 213 20.49 -19.06 1.08
N GLN A 214 20.28 -20.34 0.75
CA GLN A 214 19.11 -21.09 1.18
C GLN A 214 18.97 -21.14 2.70
N SER A 215 20.10 -21.24 3.42
CA SER A 215 20.12 -21.29 4.88
C SER A 215 19.64 -20.02 5.56
N PHE A 216 19.50 -18.90 4.83
CA PHE A 216 19.01 -17.65 5.42
C PHE A 216 17.51 -17.69 5.69
N GLY A 217 16.75 -18.55 4.99
CA GLY A 217 15.29 -18.60 5.04
C GLY A 217 14.71 -18.71 6.45
N PRO A 218 15.09 -19.72 7.25
CA PRO A 218 14.60 -19.84 8.63
C PRO A 218 14.87 -18.59 9.48
N THR A 219 16.04 -17.95 9.32
CA THR A 219 16.40 -16.74 10.06
C THR A 219 15.55 -15.55 9.61
N ILE A 220 15.32 -15.38 8.30
CA ILE A 220 14.46 -14.33 7.74
C ILE A 220 13.03 -14.48 8.26
N VAL A 221 12.46 -15.69 8.18
CA VAL A 221 11.10 -15.99 8.67
C VAL A 221 10.99 -15.74 10.17
N ALA A 222 11.98 -16.19 10.96
CA ALA A 222 11.99 -15.96 12.40
C ALA A 222 12.01 -14.46 12.74
N TYR A 223 12.80 -13.67 12.01
CA TYR A 223 12.90 -12.23 12.24
C TYR A 223 11.59 -11.51 11.88
N ILE A 224 11.00 -11.81 10.72
CA ILE A 224 9.69 -11.27 10.32
C ILE A 224 8.62 -11.68 11.34
N GLY A 225 8.58 -12.95 11.75
CA GLY A 225 7.67 -13.46 12.76
C GLY A 225 7.82 -12.75 14.12
N SER A 226 9.04 -12.49 14.56
CA SER A 226 9.30 -11.74 15.79
C SER A 226 8.85 -10.29 15.69
N THR A 227 8.98 -9.66 14.52
CA THR A 227 8.49 -8.31 14.27
C THR A 227 6.96 -8.25 14.31
N ILE A 228 6.29 -9.23 13.71
CA ILE A 228 4.83 -9.37 13.78
C ILE A 228 4.37 -9.52 15.23
N GLN A 229 5.06 -10.34 16.02
CA GLN A 229 4.77 -10.50 17.45
C GLN A 229 4.89 -9.18 18.22
N GLU A 230 5.96 -8.41 17.97
CA GLU A 230 6.13 -7.07 18.58
C GLU A 230 4.98 -6.13 18.20
N LEU A 231 4.57 -6.11 16.92
CA LEU A 231 3.45 -5.29 16.46
C LEU A 231 2.13 -5.64 17.18
N ILE A 232 1.86 -6.93 17.41
CA ILE A 232 0.69 -7.40 18.16
C ILE A 232 0.76 -6.89 19.61
N GLU A 233 1.92 -6.99 20.25
CA GLU A 233 2.13 -6.51 21.62
C GLU A 233 1.93 -4.98 21.74
N LEU A 234 2.35 -4.23 20.73
CA LEU A 234 2.12 -2.79 20.61
C LEU A 234 0.64 -2.43 20.36
N GLY A 235 -0.17 -3.37 19.89
CA GLY A 235 -1.62 -3.24 19.74
C GLY A 235 -2.15 -3.33 18.31
N ALA A 236 -1.38 -3.85 17.36
CA ALA A 236 -1.89 -4.15 16.02
C ALA A 236 -2.92 -5.27 16.08
N GLU A 237 -4.08 -5.07 15.43
CA GLU A 237 -5.18 -6.05 15.39
C GLU A 237 -5.33 -6.71 14.01
N THR A 238 -4.90 -6.06 12.93
CA THR A 238 -4.85 -6.68 11.60
C THR A 238 -3.50 -6.44 10.94
N ILE A 239 -2.86 -7.55 10.56
CA ILE A 239 -1.58 -7.55 9.84
C ILE A 239 -1.73 -8.39 8.57
N LEU A 240 -1.50 -7.76 7.42
CA LEU A 240 -1.38 -8.44 6.13
C LEU A 240 0.10 -8.76 5.89
N VAL A 241 0.38 -10.04 5.68
CA VAL A 241 1.72 -10.55 5.37
C VAL A 241 1.66 -11.21 3.99
N PRO A 242 2.25 -10.63 2.94
CA PRO A 242 2.32 -11.24 1.63
C PRO A 242 3.33 -12.39 1.65
N GLY A 243 3.06 -13.41 0.83
CA GLY A 243 4.05 -14.44 0.55
C GLY A 243 5.16 -13.91 -0.35
N LYS A 244 6.28 -14.63 -0.41
CA LYS A 244 7.38 -14.31 -1.31
C LYS A 244 7.01 -14.61 -2.76
N VAL A 245 7.35 -13.71 -3.67
CA VAL A 245 7.15 -13.94 -5.11
C VAL A 245 8.10 -15.04 -5.63
N PRO A 246 7.68 -15.87 -6.60
CA PRO A 246 8.54 -16.86 -7.21
C PRO A 246 9.65 -16.18 -8.02
N ILE A 247 10.80 -15.98 -7.36
CA ILE A 247 11.90 -15.16 -7.89
C ILE A 247 12.52 -15.73 -9.17
N GLY A 248 12.42 -17.04 -9.41
CA GLY A 248 12.88 -17.67 -10.65
C GLY A 248 12.13 -17.24 -11.89
N CYS A 249 11.00 -16.53 -11.74
CA CYS A 249 10.23 -15.95 -12.84
C CYS A 249 10.63 -14.50 -13.15
N LEU A 250 11.49 -13.87 -12.34
CA LEU A 250 11.84 -12.47 -12.54
C LEU A 250 12.76 -12.34 -13.77
N PRO A 251 12.46 -11.42 -14.71
CA PRO A 251 13.28 -11.22 -15.92
C PRO A 251 14.76 -10.97 -15.62
N PHE A 252 15.04 -10.28 -14.51
CA PHE A 252 16.40 -10.05 -14.03
C PHE A 252 17.18 -11.36 -13.84
N TYR A 253 16.60 -12.34 -13.14
CA TYR A 253 17.24 -13.61 -12.88
C TYR A 253 17.30 -14.54 -14.09
N LEU A 254 16.24 -14.55 -14.91
CA LEU A 254 16.25 -15.28 -16.17
C LEU A 254 17.39 -14.81 -17.07
N THR A 255 17.66 -13.51 -17.11
CA THR A 255 18.78 -12.92 -17.85
C THR A 255 20.13 -13.24 -17.20
N GLN A 256 20.24 -13.05 -15.88
CA GLN A 256 21.51 -13.25 -15.16
C GLN A 256 22.00 -14.71 -15.26
N PHE A 257 21.09 -15.68 -15.14
CA PHE A 257 21.43 -17.10 -15.11
C PHE A 257 21.22 -17.81 -16.45
N GLU A 258 20.93 -17.09 -17.53
CA GLU A 258 20.68 -17.66 -18.86
C GLU A 258 21.83 -18.59 -19.30
N LYS A 259 23.08 -18.11 -19.17
CA LYS A 259 24.29 -18.83 -19.64
C LYS A 259 24.73 -19.96 -18.72
N SER A 260 24.33 -19.94 -17.46
CA SER A 260 24.70 -20.96 -16.46
C SER A 260 23.61 -21.99 -16.23
N SER A 261 22.45 -21.83 -16.89
CA SER A 261 21.31 -22.74 -16.76
C SER A 261 21.13 -23.59 -18.02
N THR A 262 20.58 -24.77 -17.84
CA THR A 262 20.19 -25.70 -18.92
C THR A 262 18.67 -25.78 -19.02
N LYS A 263 18.14 -26.34 -20.12
CA LYS A 263 16.69 -26.54 -20.28
C LYS A 263 16.02 -27.30 -19.11
N LYS A 264 16.77 -28.12 -18.37
CA LYS A 264 16.25 -28.89 -17.22
C LYS A 264 16.06 -28.04 -15.97
N ASP A 265 16.72 -26.89 -15.89
CA ASP A 265 16.65 -25.98 -14.74
C ASP A 265 15.38 -25.11 -14.77
N TYR A 266 14.74 -25.01 -15.93
CA TYR A 266 13.50 -24.28 -16.14
C TYR A 266 12.28 -25.19 -15.93
N ASP A 267 11.24 -24.63 -15.33
CA ASP A 267 9.91 -25.22 -15.37
C ASP A 267 9.36 -25.19 -16.81
N SER A 268 8.90 -26.33 -17.30
CA SER A 268 8.50 -26.49 -18.70
C SER A 268 7.22 -25.76 -19.07
N THR A 269 6.42 -25.37 -18.07
CA THR A 269 5.12 -24.69 -18.28
C THR A 269 5.27 -23.17 -18.19
N THR A 270 6.01 -22.71 -17.19
CA THR A 270 6.13 -21.29 -16.83
C THR A 270 7.39 -20.64 -17.37
N GLY A 271 8.42 -21.42 -17.71
CA GLY A 271 9.73 -20.90 -18.11
C GLY A 271 10.54 -20.29 -16.95
N CYS A 272 10.13 -20.51 -15.70
CA CYS A 272 10.82 -20.00 -14.53
C CYS A 272 11.95 -20.93 -14.07
N LEU A 273 13.01 -20.38 -13.47
CA LEU A 273 14.10 -21.18 -12.88
C LEU A 273 13.65 -21.88 -11.59
N ASN A 274 13.61 -23.21 -11.62
CA ASN A 274 13.11 -24.04 -10.52
C ASN A 274 13.92 -23.90 -9.24
N TRP A 275 15.25 -23.87 -9.36
CA TRP A 275 16.13 -23.82 -8.18
C TRP A 275 16.02 -22.46 -7.46
N LEU A 276 15.85 -21.37 -8.20
CA LEU A 276 15.58 -20.04 -7.62
C LEU A 276 14.25 -20.00 -6.90
N ASN A 277 13.20 -20.58 -7.49
CA ASN A 277 11.91 -20.69 -6.81
C ASN A 277 12.03 -21.51 -5.51
N LYS A 278 12.80 -22.60 -5.51
CA LYS A 278 13.05 -23.42 -4.31
C LYS A 278 13.84 -22.71 -3.21
N LEU A 279 14.69 -21.73 -3.55
CA LEU A 279 15.40 -20.93 -2.54
C LEU A 279 14.46 -20.08 -1.68
N SER A 280 13.28 -19.76 -2.21
CA SER A 280 12.35 -18.81 -1.65
C SER A 280 11.04 -19.41 -1.13
N ILE A 281 10.93 -20.75 -1.09
CA ILE A 281 9.75 -21.43 -0.54
C ILE A 281 9.94 -21.55 0.97
N TYR A 282 9.15 -20.79 1.72
CA TYR A 282 8.84 -20.98 3.13
C TYR A 282 7.45 -20.40 3.41
#